data_AF-A0A4Q7QTI0-F1
#
_entry.id   AF-A0A4Q7QTI0-F1
#
_cell.length_a   1.000
_cell.length_b   1.000
_cell.length_c   1.000
_cell.angle_alpha   90.00
_cell.angle_beta   90.00
_cell.angle_gamma   90.00
#
_symmetry.space_group_name_H-M   'P 1'
#
loop_
_entity.id
_entity.type
_entity.pdbx_description
1 polymer ?
#
loop_
_entity_poly.entity_id
_entity_poly.type
_entity_poly.pdbx_seq_one_letter_code
_entity_poly.pdbx_strand_id
1 'polypeptide(L)'
;MNRLTNEDLISIMKKFHKYRMDANQKSVIQGNLAQLGTKEKRRHISTFFKPVLSIIVLVVFLASASFFALEHAKAPGAPELSIKANTGIELFKQANESFTIQENKNFTLKENKDGTVQFEAKGKKVGGIEPLNEDEMVKSINQQNLMTNEQVEGYQYPATLTLDHQKMLDVVQILHYYFKSPESKLNYHVYFYTPFFNDESADDIARSFIIYKDGKLVKGKE
;
A
#
# COMPACT_ATOMS: atom_id res chain seq x y z
N MET A 1 -23.34 -16.26 -24.96
CA MET A 1 -22.93 -14.88 -25.30
C MET A 1 -22.41 -14.88 -26.73
N ASN A 2 -23.09 -14.19 -27.65
CA ASN A 2 -22.65 -14.12 -29.04
C ASN A 2 -21.41 -13.20 -29.13
N ARG A 3 -20.32 -13.72 -29.71
CA ARG A 3 -19.11 -12.93 -29.98
C ARG A 3 -19.42 -11.90 -31.06
N LEU A 4 -19.23 -10.63 -30.75
CA LEU A 4 -19.29 -9.54 -31.73
C LEU A 4 -18.22 -9.76 -32.80
N THR A 5 -18.62 -9.66 -34.06
CA THR A 5 -17.71 -9.80 -35.19
C THR A 5 -16.88 -8.53 -35.36
N ASN A 6 -15.75 -8.62 -36.08
CA ASN A 6 -14.91 -7.45 -36.36
C ASN A 6 -15.69 -6.33 -37.08
N GLU A 7 -16.72 -6.68 -37.84
CA GLU A 7 -17.59 -5.73 -38.54
C GLU A 7 -18.51 -4.97 -37.56
N ASP A 8 -19.01 -5.65 -36.53
CA ASP A 8 -19.83 -5.04 -35.48
C ASP A 8 -19.02 -4.03 -34.66
N LEU A 9 -17.75 -4.35 -34.35
CA LEU A 9 -16.84 -3.44 -33.64
C LEU A 9 -16.56 -2.17 -34.45
N ILE A 10 -16.34 -2.28 -35.76
CA ILE A 10 -16.09 -1.12 -36.63
C ILE A 10 -17.34 -0.24 -36.73
N SER A 11 -18.52 -0.84 -36.78
CA SER A 11 -19.82 -0.14 -36.76
C SER A 11 -20.00 0.67 -35.46
N ILE A 12 -19.68 0.07 -34.31
CA ILE A 12 -19.73 0.72 -33.00
C ILE A 12 -18.70 1.86 -32.92
N MET A 13 -17.46 1.64 -33.39
CA MET A 13 -16.41 2.68 -33.39
C MET A 13 -16.76 3.90 -34.24
N LYS A 14 -17.51 3.72 -35.33
CA LYS A 14 -17.99 4.83 -36.17
C LYS A 14 -19.11 5.66 -35.51
N LYS A 15 -19.83 5.10 -34.53
CA LYS A 15 -20.89 5.79 -33.78
C LYS A 15 -20.36 6.68 -32.66
N PHE A 16 -19.09 6.58 -32.28
CA PHE A 16 -18.50 7.46 -31.28
C PHE A 16 -18.41 8.90 -31.78
N HIS A 17 -18.90 9.82 -30.95
CA HIS A 17 -18.91 11.24 -31.24
C HIS A 17 -17.46 11.76 -31.29
N LYS A 18 -17.00 12.09 -32.49
CA LYS A 18 -15.68 12.70 -32.68
C LYS A 18 -15.81 14.19 -32.39
N TYR A 19 -15.40 14.60 -31.19
CA TYR A 19 -15.25 16.00 -30.87
C TYR A 19 -14.11 16.58 -31.71
N ARG A 20 -14.48 17.24 -32.82
CA ARG A 20 -13.56 18.09 -33.58
C ARG A 20 -13.53 19.45 -32.91
N MET A 21 -12.43 19.75 -32.23
CA MET A 21 -12.16 21.10 -31.74
C MET A 21 -12.03 22.06 -32.91
N ASP A 22 -12.71 23.20 -32.81
CA ASP A 22 -12.58 24.28 -33.78
C ASP A 22 -11.16 24.88 -33.74
N ALA A 23 -10.68 25.32 -34.91
CA ALA A 23 -9.32 25.86 -35.04
C ALA A 23 -9.09 27.08 -34.13
N ASN A 24 -10.12 27.89 -33.90
CA ASN A 24 -10.03 29.04 -32.99
C ASN A 24 -9.97 28.60 -31.53
N GLN A 25 -10.74 27.58 -31.12
CA GLN A 25 -10.67 27.04 -29.76
C GLN A 25 -9.28 26.47 -29.44
N LYS A 26 -8.65 25.81 -30.42
CA LYS A 26 -7.28 25.31 -30.30
C LYS A 26 -6.26 26.44 -30.10
N SER A 27 -6.41 27.52 -30.87
CA SER A 27 -5.55 28.71 -30.76
C SER A 27 -5.69 29.41 -29.40
N VAL A 28 -6.92 29.55 -28.90
CA VAL A 28 -7.20 30.14 -27.58
C VAL A 28 -6.55 29.33 -26.44
N ILE A 29 -6.64 28.00 -26.50
CA ILE A 29 -6.03 27.13 -25.49
C ILE A 29 -4.49 27.21 -25.54
N GLN A 30 -3.90 27.25 -26.74
CA GLN A 30 -2.45 27.42 -26.90
C GLN A 30 -1.97 28.79 -26.40
N GLY A 31 -2.73 29.86 -26.67
CA GLY A 31 -2.44 31.20 -26.16
C GLY A 31 -2.46 31.27 -24.63
N ASN A 32 -3.47 30.65 -24.01
CA ASN A 32 -3.59 30.61 -22.54
C ASN A 32 -2.47 29.79 -21.88
N LEU A 33 -2.04 28.69 -22.49
CA LEU A 33 -0.90 27.88 -22.02
C LEU A 33 0.44 28.65 -22.11
N ALA A 34 0.66 29.42 -23.19
CA ALA A 34 1.85 30.25 -23.34
C ALA A 34 1.88 31.42 -22.33
N GLN A 35 0.71 31.95 -21.94
CA GLN A 35 0.59 32.98 -20.90
C GLN A 35 0.83 32.44 -19.49
N LEU A 36 0.47 31.19 -19.22
CA LEU A 36 0.76 30.53 -17.94
C LEU A 36 2.25 30.27 -17.74
N GLY A 37 3.00 29.97 -18.81
CA GLY A 37 4.45 29.76 -18.75
C GLY A 37 5.30 31.04 -18.57
N THR A 38 4.70 32.24 -18.68
CA THR A 38 5.44 33.52 -18.68
C THR A 38 5.21 34.40 -17.45
N LYS A 39 4.33 34.00 -16.51
CA LYS A 39 3.99 34.79 -15.32
C LYS A 39 4.91 34.63 -14.09
N GLU A 40 5.97 33.83 -14.17
CA GLU A 40 6.87 33.57 -13.02
C GLU A 40 8.17 34.38 -12.97
N LYS A 41 8.33 35.46 -13.75
CA LYS A 41 9.52 36.32 -13.62
C LYS A 41 9.18 37.79 -13.53
N ARG A 42 9.03 38.27 -12.30
CA ARG A 42 9.54 39.54 -11.74
C ARG A 42 8.58 40.09 -10.70
N ARG A 43 8.95 40.02 -9.41
CA ARG A 43 8.72 41.13 -8.47
C ARG A 43 9.80 41.17 -7.37
N HIS A 44 10.50 42.31 -7.37
CA HIS A 44 11.01 43.07 -6.23
C HIS A 44 12.01 42.43 -5.25
N ILE A 45 13.28 42.68 -5.56
CA ILE A 45 14.37 42.78 -4.58
C ILE A 45 14.33 44.22 -4.04
N SER A 46 13.69 44.46 -2.90
CA SER A 46 14.13 45.48 -1.92
C SER A 46 13.29 45.34 -0.64
N THR A 47 13.96 45.47 0.52
CA THR A 47 13.48 45.33 1.91
C THR A 47 13.64 43.96 2.60
N PHE A 48 14.81 43.33 2.47
CA PHE A 48 15.12 42.01 3.06
C PHE A 48 16.03 42.00 4.30
N PHE A 49 16.00 43.02 5.17
CA PHE A 49 16.85 43.02 6.38
C PHE A 49 16.13 42.98 7.73
N LYS A 50 14.80 42.87 7.77
CA LYS A 50 14.04 42.69 9.02
C LYS A 50 13.49 41.27 9.30
N PRO A 51 13.13 40.41 8.33
CA PRO A 51 12.64 39.07 8.65
C PRO A 51 13.74 38.05 8.97
N VAL A 52 14.99 38.30 8.56
CA VAL A 52 16.11 37.37 8.78
C VAL A 52 16.46 37.25 10.27
N LEU A 53 16.36 38.35 11.03
CA LEU A 53 16.62 38.31 12.48
C LEU A 53 15.59 37.44 13.22
N SER A 54 14.32 37.52 12.82
CA SER A 54 13.24 36.69 13.39
C SER A 54 13.44 35.21 13.07
N ILE A 55 13.86 34.86 11.86
CA ILE A 55 14.16 33.48 11.48
C ILE A 55 15.37 32.95 12.26
N ILE A 56 16.43 33.75 12.43
CA ILE A 56 17.59 33.35 13.23
C ILE A 56 17.21 33.11 14.69
N VAL A 57 16.40 33.99 15.30
CA VAL A 57 15.90 33.79 16.66
C VAL A 57 15.03 32.53 16.75
N LEU A 58 14.15 32.29 15.77
CA LEU A 58 13.31 31.08 15.73
C LEU A 58 14.16 29.81 15.59
N VAL A 59 15.19 29.83 14.74
CA VAL A 59 16.12 28.70 14.57
C VAL A 59 16.94 28.46 15.83
N VAL A 60 17.40 29.51 16.51
CA VAL A 60 18.10 29.39 17.80
C VAL A 60 17.15 28.84 18.88
N PHE A 61 15.88 29.27 18.89
CA PHE A 61 14.87 28.77 19.83
C PHE A 61 14.51 27.30 19.57
N LEU A 62 14.35 26.91 18.30
CA LEU A 62 14.13 25.52 17.90
C LEU A 62 15.34 24.64 18.18
N ALA A 63 16.55 25.13 17.93
CA ALA A 63 17.79 24.40 18.22
C ALA A 63 18.01 24.24 19.73
N SER A 64 17.73 25.28 20.53
CA SER A 64 17.84 25.21 22.00
C SER A 64 16.75 24.34 22.64
N ALA A 65 15.51 24.41 22.16
CA ALA A 65 14.45 23.49 22.58
C ALA A 65 14.78 22.02 22.22
N SER A 66 15.37 21.80 21.04
CA SER A 66 15.85 20.48 20.62
C SER A 66 16.99 19.98 21.49
N PHE A 67 17.94 20.85 21.87
CA PHE A 67 19.06 20.51 22.75
C PHE A 67 18.56 20.16 24.17
N PHE A 68 17.66 20.96 24.74
CA PHE A 68 17.05 20.68 26.05
C PHE A 68 16.24 19.37 26.06
N ALA A 69 15.50 19.07 24.99
CA ALA A 69 14.79 17.81 24.85
C ALA A 69 15.74 16.61 24.75
N LEU A 70 16.86 16.74 24.02
CA LEU A 70 17.87 15.69 23.90
C LEU A 70 18.63 15.44 25.20
N GLU A 71 18.90 16.50 25.97
CA GLU A 71 19.60 16.42 27.26
C GLU A 71 18.69 15.80 28.34
N HIS A 72 17.39 16.16 28.35
CA HIS A 72 16.41 15.51 29.21
C HIS A 72 16.16 14.06 28.82
N ALA A 73 16.21 13.68 27.54
CA ALA A 73 16.09 12.29 27.10
C ALA A 73 17.32 11.42 27.44
N LYS A 74 18.47 12.03 27.72
CA LYS A 74 19.71 11.35 28.12
C LYS A 74 19.95 11.33 29.65
N ALA A 75 19.08 11.99 30.42
CA ALA A 75 19.16 11.98 31.87
C ALA A 75 18.81 10.57 32.42
N PRO A 76 19.56 10.03 33.39
CA PRO A 76 19.22 8.75 34.01
C PRO A 76 17.89 8.92 34.76
N GLY A 77 16.84 8.23 34.30
CA GLY A 77 15.49 8.32 34.86
C GLY A 77 14.49 9.16 34.06
N ALA A 78 14.86 9.67 32.87
CA ALA A 78 13.87 10.16 31.92
C ALA A 78 12.97 8.99 31.47
N PRO A 79 11.65 9.20 31.32
CA PRO A 79 10.81 8.18 30.71
C PRO A 79 11.35 7.95 29.30
N GLU A 80 11.98 6.80 29.08
CA GLU A 80 12.24 6.34 27.73
C GLU A 80 10.90 6.37 27.00
N LEU A 81 10.73 7.29 26.06
CA LEU A 81 9.84 7.06 24.93
C LEU A 81 10.52 6.02 24.02
N SER A 82 10.87 4.87 24.59
CA SER A 82 11.16 3.65 23.85
C SER A 82 9.82 3.07 23.44
N ILE A 83 9.18 3.71 22.45
CA ILE A 83 8.26 2.98 21.59
C ILE A 83 9.15 2.02 20.80
N LYS A 84 9.56 0.91 21.42
CA LYS A 84 9.93 -0.29 20.66
C LYS A 84 8.64 -0.72 19.98
N ALA A 85 8.40 -0.18 18.79
CA ALA A 85 7.39 -0.73 17.89
C ALA A 85 7.87 -2.14 17.55
N ASN A 86 7.41 -3.13 18.30
CA ASN A 86 7.69 -4.53 18.02
C ASN A 86 7.19 -4.80 16.60
N THR A 87 8.06 -5.31 15.74
CA THR A 87 7.70 -5.68 14.36
C THR A 87 6.61 -6.74 14.35
N GLY A 88 5.86 -6.87 13.26
CA GLY A 88 4.85 -7.91 13.10
C GLY A 88 5.40 -9.31 13.31
N ILE A 89 6.63 -9.56 12.84
CA ILE A 89 7.37 -10.82 13.07
C ILE A 89 7.65 -11.06 14.56
N GLU A 90 8.08 -10.04 15.30
CA GLU A 90 8.32 -10.17 16.75
C GLU A 90 7.02 -10.39 17.51
N LEU A 91 5.95 -9.68 17.14
CA LEU A 91 4.62 -9.89 17.70
C LEU A 91 4.12 -11.31 17.40
N PHE A 92 4.33 -11.82 16.19
CA PHE A 92 3.93 -13.16 15.78
C PHE A 92 4.61 -14.23 16.64
N LYS A 93 5.92 -14.11 16.87
CA LYS A 93 6.68 -15.02 17.73
C LYS A 93 6.23 -15.01 19.19
N GLN A 94 5.63 -13.91 19.66
CA GLN A 94 5.14 -13.76 21.04
C GLN A 94 3.66 -14.13 21.19
N ALA A 95 2.88 -14.07 20.12
CA ALA A 95 1.42 -14.19 20.16
C ALA A 95 0.92 -15.64 20.30
N ASN A 96 1.79 -16.64 20.14
CA ASN A 96 1.41 -18.06 20.02
C ASN A 96 0.32 -18.29 18.96
N GLU A 97 0.32 -17.45 17.92
CA GLU A 97 -0.56 -17.60 16.78
C GLU A 97 0.14 -18.41 15.67
N SER A 98 -0.67 -19.11 14.89
CA SER A 98 -0.26 -19.79 13.67
C SER A 98 -1.38 -19.64 12.64
N PHE A 99 -1.11 -19.95 11.38
CA PHE A 99 -2.10 -19.84 10.32
C PHE A 99 -1.99 -20.98 9.33
N THR A 100 -3.07 -21.22 8.60
CA THR A 100 -3.10 -22.13 7.47
C THR A 100 -3.77 -21.45 6.28
N ILE A 101 -3.36 -21.83 5.08
CA ILE A 101 -4.01 -21.45 3.83
C ILE A 101 -4.06 -22.68 2.93
N GLN A 102 -5.09 -22.79 2.09
CA GLN A 102 -5.25 -23.93 1.21
C GLN A 102 -4.15 -23.96 0.14
N GLU A 103 -3.40 -25.06 0.11
CA GLU A 103 -2.48 -25.35 -0.98
C GLU A 103 -3.24 -25.76 -2.25
N ASN A 104 -2.66 -25.43 -3.41
CA ASN A 104 -3.15 -25.87 -4.70
C ASN A 104 -1.99 -26.47 -5.50
N LYS A 105 -2.28 -27.38 -6.44
CA LYS A 105 -1.31 -28.01 -7.34
C LYS A 105 -0.43 -27.03 -8.13
N ASN A 106 -0.82 -25.76 -8.18
CA ASN A 106 -0.14 -24.70 -8.94
C ASN A 106 1.00 -24.01 -8.16
N PHE A 107 1.09 -24.18 -6.84
CA PHE A 107 2.16 -23.61 -6.02
C PHE A 107 2.43 -24.47 -4.78
N THR A 108 3.59 -24.30 -4.18
CA THR A 108 3.94 -24.91 -2.89
C THR A 108 4.18 -23.82 -1.86
N LEU A 109 3.89 -24.11 -0.60
CA LEU A 109 4.22 -23.23 0.52
C LEU A 109 5.63 -23.52 1.02
N LYS A 110 6.38 -22.45 1.28
CA LYS A 110 7.70 -22.53 1.93
C LYS A 110 7.71 -21.60 3.13
N GLU A 111 7.69 -22.21 4.31
CA GLU A 111 7.76 -21.49 5.57
C GLU A 111 9.19 -21.04 5.88
N ASN A 112 9.33 -19.80 6.32
CA ASN A 112 10.58 -19.23 6.79
C ASN A 112 10.62 -19.22 8.34
N LYS A 113 11.84 -19.16 8.89
CA LYS A 113 12.06 -19.18 10.35
C LYS A 113 11.47 -17.97 11.09
N ASP A 114 11.08 -16.92 10.38
CA ASP A 114 10.50 -15.70 10.91
C ASP A 114 8.96 -15.71 10.94
N GLY A 115 8.32 -16.79 10.48
CA GLY A 115 6.86 -16.88 10.40
C GLY A 115 6.27 -16.35 9.09
N THR A 116 7.12 -15.88 8.16
CA THR A 116 6.67 -15.57 6.80
C THR A 116 6.54 -16.86 5.98
N VAL A 117 5.62 -16.87 5.02
CA VAL A 117 5.43 -17.98 4.09
C VAL A 117 5.54 -17.47 2.66
N GLN A 118 6.31 -18.17 1.84
CA GLN A 118 6.46 -17.86 0.43
C GLN A 118 5.67 -18.85 -0.42
N PHE A 119 4.90 -18.33 -1.38
CA PHE A 119 4.26 -19.17 -2.39
C PHE A 119 5.24 -19.33 -3.56
N GLU A 120 5.61 -20.57 -3.87
CA GLU A 120 6.54 -20.88 -4.96
C GLU A 120 5.86 -21.68 -6.07
N ALA A 121 5.98 -21.21 -7.32
CA ALA A 121 5.53 -21.95 -8.50
C ALA A 121 6.66 -22.00 -9.52
N LYS A 122 7.02 -23.22 -9.99
CA LYS A 122 8.11 -23.44 -10.95
C LYS A 122 9.43 -22.78 -10.53
N GLY A 123 9.73 -22.75 -9.23
CA GLY A 123 10.94 -22.14 -8.66
C GLY A 123 10.93 -20.61 -8.59
N LYS A 124 9.81 -19.95 -8.87
CA LYS A 124 9.64 -18.49 -8.71
C LYS A 124 8.71 -18.16 -7.53
N LYS A 125 8.95 -17.04 -6.86
CA LYS A 125 8.02 -16.45 -5.89
C LYS A 125 6.79 -15.92 -6.62
N VAL A 126 5.61 -16.35 -6.20
CA VAL A 126 4.32 -15.98 -6.80
C VAL A 126 3.35 -15.34 -5.82
N GLY A 127 3.76 -15.21 -4.56
CA GLY A 127 2.97 -14.65 -3.48
C GLY A 127 3.58 -14.95 -2.12
N GLY A 128 2.84 -14.69 -1.06
CA GLY A 128 3.26 -15.01 0.29
C GLY A 128 2.30 -14.53 1.37
N ILE A 129 2.70 -14.83 2.61
CA ILE A 129 2.03 -14.40 3.84
C ILE A 129 3.09 -13.78 4.75
N GLU A 130 2.83 -12.56 5.21
CA GLU A 130 3.73 -11.82 6.11
C GLU A 130 2.94 -11.32 7.33
N PRO A 131 3.36 -11.65 8.57
CA PRO A 131 2.79 -11.06 9.75
C PRO A 131 3.32 -9.64 9.93
N LEU A 132 2.40 -8.68 10.00
CA LEU A 132 2.66 -7.25 10.13
C LEU A 132 2.04 -6.72 11.43
N ASN A 133 2.66 -5.70 12.01
CA ASN A 133 1.96 -4.81 12.93
C ASN A 133 1.14 -3.76 12.16
N GLU A 134 0.41 -2.91 12.87
CA GLU A 134 -0.42 -1.86 12.24
C GLU A 134 0.41 -0.86 11.42
N ASP A 135 1.54 -0.41 11.97
CA ASP A 135 2.40 0.59 11.31
C ASP A 135 3.02 0.03 10.03
N GLU A 136 3.42 -1.25 10.04
CA GLU A 136 3.94 -1.98 8.88
C GLU A 136 2.87 -2.20 7.82
N MET A 137 1.64 -2.52 8.21
CA MET A 137 0.50 -2.62 7.29
C MET A 137 0.26 -1.26 6.61
N VAL A 138 0.14 -0.18 7.39
CA VAL A 138 -0.08 1.18 6.86
C VAL A 138 1.07 1.59 5.94
N LYS A 139 2.32 1.30 6.34
CA LYS A 139 3.50 1.56 5.51
C LYS A 139 3.47 0.76 4.21
N SER A 140 3.11 -0.53 4.27
CA SER A 140 2.98 -1.42 3.10
C SER A 140 1.94 -0.89 2.10
N ILE A 141 0.78 -0.45 2.59
CA ILE A 141 -0.28 0.15 1.77
C ILE A 141 0.19 1.46 1.13
N ASN A 142 0.85 2.33 1.90
CA ASN A 142 1.33 3.63 1.42
C ASN A 142 2.45 3.55 0.38
N GLN A 143 3.13 2.39 0.28
CA GLN A 143 4.19 2.16 -0.70
C GLN A 143 3.65 1.64 -2.06
N GLN A 144 2.38 1.28 -2.13
CA GLN A 144 1.75 0.73 -3.34
C GLN A 144 1.30 1.82 -4.31
N ASN A 145 1.25 1.48 -5.60
CA ASN A 145 0.52 2.27 -6.60
C ASN A 145 -0.96 1.85 -6.57
N LEU A 146 -1.65 2.25 -5.52
CA LEU A 146 -3.01 1.82 -5.21
C LEU A 146 -3.99 2.12 -6.35
N MET A 147 -4.61 1.07 -6.85
CA MET A 147 -5.75 1.14 -7.78
C MET A 147 -7.07 0.99 -7.04
N THR A 148 -7.12 0.11 -6.02
CA THR A 148 -8.26 -0.08 -5.13
C THR A 148 -7.80 -0.21 -3.69
N ASN A 149 -8.68 0.17 -2.76
CA ASN A 149 -8.52 -0.04 -1.32
C ASN A 149 -9.93 -0.17 -0.73
N GLU A 150 -10.35 -1.39 -0.48
CA GLU A 150 -11.72 -1.70 -0.04
C GLU A 150 -11.73 -2.73 1.08
N GLN A 151 -12.68 -2.58 1.99
CA GLN A 151 -12.99 -3.63 2.96
C GLN A 151 -13.79 -4.70 2.24
N VAL A 152 -13.39 -5.96 2.41
CA VAL A 152 -14.05 -7.09 1.74
C VAL A 152 -14.88 -7.91 2.73
N GLU A 153 -16.11 -8.22 2.33
CA GLU A 153 -17.07 -8.96 3.14
C GLU A 153 -17.03 -10.47 2.83
N GLY A 154 -17.61 -11.27 3.73
CA GLY A 154 -17.72 -12.73 3.57
C GLY A 154 -16.42 -13.50 3.78
N TYR A 155 -15.40 -12.85 4.34
CA TYR A 155 -14.18 -13.50 4.80
C TYR A 155 -14.30 -13.92 6.27
N GLN A 156 -13.54 -14.95 6.66
CA GLN A 156 -13.50 -15.42 8.04
C GLN A 156 -13.01 -14.34 9.02
N TYR A 157 -12.18 -13.40 8.56
CA TYR A 157 -11.65 -12.30 9.37
C TYR A 157 -11.84 -10.97 8.63
N PRO A 158 -11.97 -9.84 9.35
CA PRO A 158 -11.98 -8.53 8.73
C PRO A 158 -10.75 -8.36 7.85
N ALA A 159 -10.98 -8.02 6.58
CA ALA A 159 -9.93 -7.94 5.58
C ALA A 159 -10.06 -6.68 4.73
N THR A 160 -8.90 -6.11 4.38
CA THR A 160 -8.79 -5.03 3.39
C THR A 160 -8.11 -5.58 2.16
N LEU A 161 -8.73 -5.41 1.00
CA LEU A 161 -8.14 -5.69 -0.31
C LEU A 161 -7.54 -4.42 -0.88
N THR A 162 -6.28 -4.50 -1.32
CA THR A 162 -5.68 -3.51 -2.21
C THR A 162 -5.16 -4.16 -3.48
N LEU A 163 -5.26 -3.42 -4.59
CA LEU A 163 -4.71 -3.80 -5.88
C LEU A 163 -3.57 -2.84 -6.24
N ASP A 164 -2.36 -3.38 -6.39
CA ASP A 164 -1.17 -2.64 -6.76
C ASP A 164 -0.75 -2.98 -8.20
N HIS A 165 -0.68 -1.97 -9.05
CA HIS A 165 -0.26 -2.15 -10.43
C HIS A 165 1.26 -1.99 -10.57
N GLN A 166 1.93 -3.07 -10.94
CA GLN A 166 3.38 -3.14 -11.11
C GLN A 166 3.75 -3.08 -12.59
N LYS A 167 4.83 -2.37 -12.93
CA LYS A 167 5.38 -2.32 -14.30
C LYS A 167 6.66 -3.14 -14.39
N MET A 168 6.63 -4.36 -13.87
CA MET A 168 7.75 -5.29 -13.93
C MET A 168 7.55 -6.30 -15.06
N LEU A 169 8.64 -6.88 -15.57
CA LEU A 169 8.60 -7.83 -16.69
C LEU A 169 7.77 -9.09 -16.39
N ASP A 170 7.81 -9.56 -15.14
CA ASP A 170 7.22 -10.84 -14.72
C ASP A 170 5.97 -10.67 -13.83
N VAL A 171 5.68 -9.44 -13.37
CA VAL A 171 4.57 -9.14 -12.46
C VAL A 171 3.85 -7.90 -12.94
N VAL A 172 2.57 -8.06 -13.27
CA VAL A 172 1.72 -6.96 -13.79
C VAL A 172 0.95 -6.31 -12.65
N GLN A 173 0.42 -7.12 -11.74
CA GLN A 173 -0.35 -6.66 -10.59
C GLN A 173 -0.06 -7.54 -9.38
N ILE A 174 -0.30 -6.98 -8.21
CA ILE A 174 -0.29 -7.68 -6.95
C ILE A 174 -1.64 -7.47 -6.28
N LEU A 175 -2.31 -8.56 -5.92
CA LEU A 175 -3.48 -8.52 -5.05
C LEU A 175 -3.01 -8.67 -3.61
N HIS A 176 -3.36 -7.74 -2.74
CA HIS A 176 -2.99 -7.75 -1.33
C HIS A 176 -4.24 -7.86 -0.46
N TYR A 177 -4.29 -8.88 0.38
CA TYR A 177 -5.30 -9.05 1.41
C TYR A 177 -4.65 -8.84 2.78
N TYR A 178 -5.19 -7.92 3.57
CA TYR A 178 -4.72 -7.63 4.92
C TYR A 178 -5.75 -8.12 5.92
N PHE A 179 -5.52 -9.30 6.51
CA PHE A 179 -6.40 -9.90 7.50
C PHE A 179 -6.05 -9.45 8.91
N LYS A 180 -7.02 -8.90 9.64
CA LYS A 180 -6.81 -8.49 11.03
C LYS A 180 -7.08 -9.65 11.98
N SER A 181 -6.13 -10.00 12.84
CA SER A 181 -6.36 -10.98 13.91
C SER A 181 -7.40 -10.45 14.91
N PRO A 182 -8.45 -11.22 15.24
CA PRO A 182 -9.38 -10.87 16.31
C PRO A 182 -8.76 -10.92 17.71
N GLU A 183 -7.66 -11.66 17.86
CA GLU A 183 -7.11 -12.12 19.15
C GLU A 183 -5.76 -11.49 19.50
N SER A 184 -5.17 -10.72 18.59
CA SER A 184 -3.91 -9.99 18.78
C SER A 184 -3.87 -8.70 17.98
N LYS A 185 -2.72 -8.01 18.03
CA LYS A 185 -2.44 -6.79 17.23
C LYS A 185 -1.82 -7.11 15.86
N LEU A 186 -1.87 -8.37 15.43
CA LEU A 186 -1.31 -8.81 14.16
C LEU A 186 -2.27 -8.53 13.01
N ASN A 187 -1.68 -8.10 11.90
CA ASN A 187 -2.29 -8.10 10.58
C ASN A 187 -1.52 -9.12 9.73
N TYR A 188 -2.22 -9.98 9.01
CA TYR A 188 -1.60 -10.93 8.09
C TYR A 188 -1.74 -10.41 6.67
N HIS A 189 -0.62 -10.09 6.04
CA HIS A 189 -0.57 -9.66 4.65
C HIS A 189 -0.41 -10.87 3.74
N VAL A 190 -1.51 -11.29 3.11
CA VAL A 190 -1.56 -12.37 2.13
C VAL A 190 -1.57 -11.75 0.74
N TYR A 191 -0.62 -12.08 -0.13
CA TYR A 191 -0.52 -11.46 -1.45
C TYR A 191 -0.21 -12.43 -2.58
N PHE A 192 -0.65 -12.05 -3.78
CA PHE A 192 -0.60 -12.87 -4.98
C PHE A 192 -0.12 -12.06 -6.18
N TYR A 193 0.80 -12.61 -6.98
CA TYR A 193 1.31 -11.97 -8.19
C TYR A 193 0.55 -12.44 -9.44
N THR A 194 0.12 -11.50 -10.26
CA THR A 194 -0.36 -11.80 -11.62
C THR A 194 0.84 -11.88 -12.57
N PRO A 195 0.87 -12.83 -13.53
CA PRO A 195 -0.23 -13.67 -14.00
C PRO A 195 -0.34 -15.06 -13.34
N PHE A 196 0.38 -15.32 -12.25
CA PHE A 196 0.34 -16.65 -11.60
C PHE A 196 -1.01 -16.94 -10.93
N PHE A 197 -1.63 -15.89 -10.41
CA PHE A 197 -3.00 -15.89 -9.93
C PHE A 197 -3.82 -14.86 -10.70
N ASN A 198 -5.06 -15.19 -11.00
CA ASN A 198 -6.09 -14.21 -11.37
C ASN A 198 -6.93 -13.85 -10.13
N ASP A 199 -7.78 -12.83 -10.26
CA ASP A 199 -8.61 -12.32 -9.16
C ASP A 199 -9.42 -13.42 -8.46
N GLU A 200 -10.08 -14.30 -9.24
CA GLU A 200 -10.90 -15.40 -8.73
C GLU A 200 -10.07 -16.42 -7.93
N SER A 201 -8.96 -16.90 -8.49
CA SER A 201 -8.09 -17.86 -7.79
C SER A 201 -7.41 -17.27 -6.56
N ALA A 202 -7.10 -15.97 -6.58
CA ALA A 202 -6.52 -15.27 -5.45
C ALA A 202 -7.57 -15.08 -4.33
N ASP A 203 -8.80 -14.70 -4.67
CA ASP A 203 -9.94 -14.58 -3.73
C ASP A 203 -10.27 -15.94 -3.09
N ASP A 204 -10.38 -17.01 -3.89
CA ASP A 204 -10.63 -18.36 -3.38
C ASP A 204 -9.58 -18.82 -2.37
N ILE A 205 -8.29 -18.61 -2.69
CA ILE A 205 -7.20 -18.98 -1.78
C ILE A 205 -7.20 -18.06 -0.56
N ALA A 206 -7.42 -16.76 -0.71
CA ALA A 206 -7.50 -15.82 0.40
C ALA A 206 -8.62 -16.17 1.39
N ARG A 207 -9.78 -16.64 0.90
CA ARG A 207 -10.90 -17.09 1.75
C ARG A 207 -10.57 -18.33 2.59
N SER A 208 -9.62 -19.13 2.16
CA SER A 208 -9.15 -20.30 2.91
C SER A 208 -8.17 -19.96 4.05
N PHE A 209 -7.83 -18.68 4.24
CA PHE A 209 -6.93 -18.23 5.30
C PHE A 209 -7.58 -18.39 6.68
N ILE A 210 -6.92 -19.14 7.56
CA ILE A 210 -7.40 -19.47 8.90
C ILE A 210 -6.31 -19.18 9.93
N ILE A 211 -6.68 -18.52 11.03
CA ILE A 211 -5.81 -18.19 12.16
C ILE A 211 -6.12 -19.15 13.32
N TYR A 212 -5.06 -19.62 13.98
CA TYR A 212 -5.11 -20.41 15.21
C TYR A 212 -4.33 -19.70 16.31
N LYS A 213 -4.79 -19.81 17.56
CA LYS A 213 -4.10 -19.33 18.76
C LYS A 213 -4.03 -20.45 19.78
N ASP A 214 -2.83 -20.76 20.25
CA ASP A 214 -2.58 -21.91 21.13
C ASP A 214 -3.17 -23.23 20.55
N GLY A 215 -3.09 -23.40 19.22
CA GLY A 215 -3.62 -24.56 18.49
C GLY A 215 -5.15 -24.60 18.35
N LYS A 216 -5.87 -23.57 18.79
CA LYS A 216 -7.33 -23.48 18.66
C LYS A 216 -7.72 -22.50 17.56
N LEU A 217 -8.73 -22.88 16.78
CA LEU A 217 -9.29 -22.02 15.73
C LEU A 217 -9.75 -20.69 16.32
N VAL A 218 -9.22 -19.58 15.80
CA VAL A 218 -9.71 -18.24 16.11
C VAL A 218 -10.98 -18.00 15.31
N LYS A 219 -12.08 -17.76 16.00
CA LYS A 219 -13.36 -17.46 15.35
C LYS A 219 -13.35 -16.04 14.79
N GLY A 220 -13.86 -15.92 13.56
CA GLY A 220 -14.21 -14.64 12.98
C GLY A 220 -15.26 -13.91 13.81
N LYS A 221 -15.32 -12.59 13.67
CA LYS A 221 -16.51 -11.85 14.07
C LYS A 221 -17.52 -11.94 12.92
N GLU A 222 -18.68 -12.54 13.20
CA GLU A 222 -19.88 -12.46 12.35
C GLU A 222 -20.34 -11.00 12.18
#